data_AF-A0AAE0RBW3-F1
#
_entry.id   AF-A0AAE0RBW3-F1
#
_cell.length_a   1.000
_cell.length_b   1.000
_cell.length_c   1.000
_cell.angle_alpha   90.00
_cell.angle_beta   90.00
_cell.angle_gamma   90.00
#
_symmetry.space_group_name_H-M   'P 1'
#
loop_
_entity.id
_entity.type
_entity.pdbx_description
1 polymer ?
#
loop_
_entity_poly.entity_id
_entity_poly.type
_entity_poly.pdbx_seq_one_letter_code
_entity_poly.pdbx_strand_id
1 'polypeptide(L)'
;MRSSLNFITIICLCSMRVSSLDKFPGKFVAGQKGSSVELSCDKATKSPVTWKLDDTEDLDTLVDLFNVSGSKLTILNLDSELTGNFTCWSEGKEVDYTFVLLDMSDTITGSPVSCTAETFNCTSTVSCSMSEKGYIDFRLRDESNNLLTRPTDGKFNLTHTTNPFAEEAKPTVVIGEAVSVLNNYFRIHYSFYIRDIIRPGCPRVSVLKTGSVDMLDVNPPATWTLPLSYYPLQHEIEFQQRTDGKISNLFLLTNNNNNKNKTEKKNKKEEEEEEEKRKKKEEEKRKKKKEEEEEKRKKKEEEKRKKKKEEEEEKRKKKEEEKRKKKKEEEEEKRKKKEEEKRKKKKEEEEEKRKKKKEEEEEEKRKKKKEEEEEKRKKKKKEEEEKRKKKKKEEEEEKRKKNEEEKRKKKKEEEEKRKKNEEEKRKKKKEEEEEKRK
;
A
#
# COMPACT_ATOMS: atom_id res chain seq x y z
N MET A 1 -10.31 32.42 57.81
CA MET A 1 -10.56 31.39 56.78
C MET A 1 -11.00 32.08 55.50
N ARG A 2 -10.20 31.99 54.44
CA ARG A 2 -10.62 31.91 53.01
C ARG A 2 -9.35 32.08 52.18
N SER A 3 -8.72 30.94 51.89
CA SER A 3 -7.64 30.82 50.92
C SER A 3 -8.20 31.08 49.52
N SER A 4 -7.63 32.02 48.80
CA SER A 4 -7.82 32.19 47.37
C SER A 4 -6.78 31.35 46.63
N LEU A 5 -7.16 30.15 46.17
CA LEU A 5 -6.39 29.41 45.18
C LEU A 5 -6.73 29.93 43.79
N ASN A 6 -5.79 30.65 43.17
CA ASN A 6 -5.82 30.95 41.74
C ASN A 6 -5.42 29.69 40.97
N PHE A 7 -6.40 28.97 40.42
CA PHE A 7 -6.15 27.95 39.40
C PHE A 7 -5.95 28.64 38.05
N ILE A 8 -4.70 28.79 37.63
CA ILE A 8 -4.36 29.12 36.25
C ILE A 8 -4.41 27.80 35.46
N THR A 9 -5.55 27.54 34.84
CA THR A 9 -5.67 26.50 33.80
C THR A 9 -4.93 26.96 32.55
N ILE A 10 -3.70 26.48 32.38
CA ILE A 10 -2.96 26.58 31.12
C ILE A 10 -3.61 25.58 30.15
N ILE A 11 -4.52 26.07 29.32
CA ILE A 11 -5.02 25.33 28.15
C ILE A 11 -3.90 25.35 27.12
N CYS A 12 -3.11 24.27 27.09
CA CYS A 12 -2.13 24.02 26.05
C CYS A 12 -2.88 23.67 24.76
N LEU A 13 -3.22 24.69 23.97
CA LEU A 13 -3.64 24.53 22.58
C LEU A 13 -2.42 24.12 21.76
N CYS A 14 -2.08 22.83 21.80
CA CYS A 14 -1.30 22.22 20.73
C CYS A 14 -2.17 22.25 19.48
N SER A 15 -2.13 23.36 18.74
CA SER A 15 -2.67 23.43 17.39
C SER A 15 -1.76 22.59 16.50
N MET A 16 -1.95 21.26 16.53
CA MET A 16 -1.46 20.39 15.47
C MET A 16 -2.16 20.86 14.21
N ARG A 17 -1.44 21.59 13.37
CA ARG A 17 -1.90 21.89 12.02
C ARG A 17 -1.83 20.57 11.26
N VAL A 18 -2.90 19.80 11.35
CA VAL A 18 -3.12 18.69 10.41
C VAL A 18 -3.33 19.35 9.06
N SER A 19 -2.54 18.97 8.06
CA SER A 19 -2.79 19.30 6.66
C SER A 19 -4.17 18.76 6.29
N SER A 20 -5.19 19.60 6.44
CA SER A 20 -6.58 19.23 6.16
C SER A 20 -6.73 18.96 4.67
N LEU A 21 -7.09 17.73 4.32
CA LEU A 21 -7.35 17.37 2.93
C LEU A 21 -8.73 17.90 2.53
N ASP A 22 -8.78 19.06 1.87
CA ASP A 22 -10.05 19.68 1.49
C ASP A 22 -10.62 19.15 0.16
N LYS A 23 -9.77 18.53 -0.66
CA LYS A 23 -10.11 17.91 -1.96
C LYS A 23 -9.20 16.73 -2.22
N PHE A 24 -9.63 15.84 -3.10
CA PHE A 24 -8.80 14.74 -3.59
C PHE A 24 -7.42 15.22 -4.08
N PRO A 25 -6.33 14.63 -3.56
CA PRO A 25 -4.97 15.01 -3.94
C PRO A 25 -4.64 14.61 -5.38
N GLY A 26 -3.69 15.33 -5.99
CA GLY A 26 -3.22 15.04 -7.35
C GLY A 26 -2.46 13.70 -7.45
N LYS A 27 -1.70 13.34 -6.41
CA LYS A 27 -0.95 12.09 -6.29
C LYS A 27 -1.17 11.52 -4.89
N PHE A 28 -1.68 10.29 -4.82
CA PHE A 28 -1.88 9.59 -3.55
C PHE A 28 -1.72 8.08 -3.67
N VAL A 29 -1.53 7.45 -2.52
CA VAL A 29 -1.57 6.00 -2.32
C VAL A 29 -2.49 5.71 -1.14
N ALA A 30 -3.41 4.76 -1.31
CA ALA A 30 -4.28 4.29 -0.25
C ALA A 30 -3.79 2.92 0.26
N GLY A 31 -3.73 2.74 1.57
CA GLY A 31 -3.31 1.49 2.21
C GLY A 31 -4.23 1.08 3.35
N GLN A 32 -4.40 -0.22 3.57
CA GLN A 32 -5.21 -0.72 4.68
C GLN A 32 -4.48 -0.56 6.03
N LYS A 33 -5.22 -0.45 7.12
CA LYS A 33 -4.64 -0.39 8.47
C LYS A 33 -3.78 -1.64 8.73
N GLY A 34 -2.54 -1.43 9.16
CA GLY A 34 -1.53 -2.46 9.42
C GLY A 34 -0.81 -3.01 8.19
N SER A 35 -1.11 -2.50 6.99
CA SER A 35 -0.39 -2.86 5.77
C SER A 35 0.91 -2.06 5.61
N SER A 36 1.77 -2.49 4.68
CA SER A 36 2.97 -1.75 4.28
C SER A 36 2.73 -1.04 2.95
N VAL A 37 3.12 0.23 2.86
CA VAL A 37 2.94 1.07 1.67
C VAL A 37 4.30 1.59 1.21
N GLU A 38 4.61 1.44 -0.08
CA GLU A 38 5.84 1.96 -0.68
C GLU A 38 5.56 3.25 -1.45
N LEU A 39 6.38 4.27 -1.21
CA LEU A 39 6.41 5.55 -1.93
C LEU A 39 7.72 5.65 -2.73
N SER A 40 7.65 6.22 -3.93
CA SER A 40 8.81 6.45 -4.80
C SER A 40 8.93 7.92 -5.18
N CYS A 41 10.13 8.48 -5.03
CA CYS A 41 10.48 9.82 -5.47
C CYS A 41 11.26 9.76 -6.79
N ASP A 42 10.54 9.64 -7.91
CA ASP A 42 11.15 9.43 -9.24
C ASP A 42 11.75 10.72 -9.83
N LYS A 43 11.35 11.89 -9.31
CA LYS A 43 11.84 13.20 -9.78
C LYS A 43 13.18 13.61 -9.19
N ALA A 44 13.67 12.91 -8.15
CA ALA A 44 14.96 13.22 -7.54
C ALA A 44 16.10 12.83 -8.48
N THR A 45 16.87 13.83 -8.92
CA THR A 45 18.01 13.64 -9.84
C THR A 45 19.33 13.41 -9.11
N LYS A 46 19.39 13.66 -7.80
CA LYS A 46 20.62 13.57 -6.99
C LYS A 46 20.31 12.96 -5.61
N SER A 47 21.29 12.25 -5.06
CA SER A 47 21.25 11.62 -3.74
C SER A 47 22.05 12.42 -2.70
N PRO A 48 21.67 12.44 -1.41
CA PRO A 48 20.59 11.67 -0.78
C PRO A 48 19.21 12.34 -0.88
N VAL A 49 18.16 11.51 -0.94
CA VAL A 49 16.76 11.95 -0.86
C VAL A 49 16.31 11.86 0.59
N THR A 50 15.66 12.90 1.08
CA THR A 50 15.03 12.91 2.41
C THR A 50 13.52 13.01 2.30
N TRP A 51 12.80 12.49 3.29
CA TRP A 51 11.35 12.47 3.33
C TRP A 51 10.85 13.21 4.57
N LYS A 52 9.74 13.96 4.43
CA LYS A 52 9.04 14.63 5.53
C LYS A 52 7.54 14.33 5.46
N LEU A 53 6.87 14.28 6.61
CA LEU A 53 5.42 14.10 6.75
C LEU A 53 4.79 15.36 7.34
N ASP A 54 3.81 15.95 6.63
CA ASP A 54 2.99 17.09 7.10
C ASP A 54 3.78 18.18 7.82
N ASP A 55 4.91 18.58 7.21
CA ASP A 55 5.84 19.62 7.70
C ASP A 55 6.52 19.34 9.06
N THR A 56 6.38 18.13 9.62
CA THR A 56 7.08 17.71 10.83
C THR A 56 8.53 17.38 10.51
N GLU A 57 9.48 18.00 11.23
CA GLU A 57 10.92 17.79 11.02
C GLU A 57 11.46 16.51 11.67
N ASP A 58 10.70 15.89 12.58
CA ASP A 58 11.20 14.82 13.46
C ASP A 58 10.65 13.42 13.11
N LEU A 59 10.98 12.92 11.91
CA LEU A 59 10.80 11.49 11.59
C LEU A 59 11.76 10.59 12.41
N ASP A 60 12.78 11.18 13.05
CA ASP A 60 13.82 10.51 13.83
C ASP A 60 13.30 9.82 15.11
N THR A 61 12.06 10.09 15.53
CA THR A 61 11.44 9.39 16.66
C THR A 61 10.71 8.10 16.26
N LEU A 62 10.52 7.85 14.96
CA LEU A 62 9.73 6.75 14.40
C LEU A 62 10.54 5.84 13.46
N VAL A 63 11.85 5.72 13.70
CA VAL A 63 12.81 5.00 12.84
C VAL A 63 12.37 3.55 12.55
N ASP A 64 11.68 2.89 13.48
CA ASP A 64 11.22 1.51 13.32
C ASP A 64 9.96 1.36 12.43
N LEU A 65 9.28 2.46 12.09
CA LEU A 65 8.06 2.46 11.27
C LEU A 65 8.33 2.79 9.80
N PHE A 66 9.54 3.22 9.48
CA PHE A 66 9.93 3.64 8.14
C PHE A 66 11.19 2.93 7.67
N ASN A 67 11.18 2.42 6.44
CA ASN A 67 12.38 1.90 5.81
C ASN A 67 12.69 2.72 4.55
N VAL A 68 13.77 3.50 4.60
CA VAL A 68 14.23 4.32 3.48
C VAL A 68 15.32 3.58 2.73
N SER A 69 15.08 3.31 1.44
CA SER A 69 16.02 2.68 0.54
C SER A 69 16.25 3.56 -0.68
N GLY A 70 17.21 4.49 -0.58
CA GLY A 70 17.53 5.43 -1.65
C GLY A 70 16.39 6.44 -1.88
N SER A 71 15.78 6.41 -3.07
CA SER A 71 14.64 7.27 -3.43
C SER A 71 13.27 6.71 -3.01
N LYS A 72 13.25 5.52 -2.39
CA LYS A 72 12.01 4.85 -1.96
C LYS A 72 11.85 4.89 -0.45
N LEU A 73 10.62 5.12 0.00
CA LEU A 73 10.21 5.09 1.40
C LEU A 73 9.14 4.01 1.58
N THR A 74 9.38 3.05 2.46
CA THR A 74 8.37 2.06 2.85
C THR A 74 7.85 2.39 4.24
N ILE A 75 6.55 2.63 4.35
CA ILE A 75 5.82 2.82 5.60
C ILE A 75 5.38 1.43 6.07
N LEU A 76 5.75 1.05 7.29
CA LEU A 76 5.39 -0.22 7.90
C LEU A 76 4.19 -0.03 8.84
N ASN A 77 3.28 -1.01 8.86
CA ASN A 77 2.15 -1.04 9.78
C ASN A 77 1.34 0.26 9.79
N LEU A 78 0.83 0.66 8.61
CA LEU A 78 0.11 1.92 8.41
C LEU A 78 -1.02 2.12 9.43
N ASP A 79 -1.05 3.28 10.09
CA ASP A 79 -2.14 3.72 10.97
C ASP A 79 -2.48 5.19 10.70
N SER A 80 -3.52 5.72 11.35
CA SER A 80 -4.01 7.09 11.14
C SER A 80 -2.94 8.17 11.36
N GLU A 81 -2.00 7.95 12.27
CA GLU A 81 -0.90 8.90 12.57
C GLU A 81 0.17 8.95 11.46
N LEU A 82 0.22 7.92 10.59
CA LEU A 82 1.17 7.81 9.48
C LEU A 82 0.52 8.20 8.14
N THR A 83 -0.67 8.80 8.17
CA THR A 83 -1.36 9.34 7.00
C THR A 83 -1.09 10.83 6.86
N GLY A 84 -1.15 11.35 5.63
CA GLY A 84 -0.86 12.76 5.37
C GLY A 84 -0.03 12.97 4.12
N ASN A 85 0.53 14.18 3.99
CA ASN A 85 1.35 14.55 2.85
C ASN A 85 2.82 14.17 3.08
N PHE A 86 3.32 13.20 2.31
CA PHE A 86 4.74 12.86 2.28
C PHE A 86 5.43 13.65 1.18
N THR A 87 6.38 14.50 1.57
CA THR A 87 7.20 15.29 0.63
C THR A 87 8.60 14.70 0.52
N CYS A 88 9.10 14.54 -0.70
CA CYS A 88 10.47 14.13 -0.95
C CYS A 88 11.35 15.33 -1.33
N TRP A 89 12.54 15.37 -0.74
CA TRP A 89 13.46 16.49 -0.82
C TRP A 89 14.81 16.04 -1.38
N SER A 90 15.40 16.88 -2.23
CA SER A 90 16.74 16.71 -2.80
C SER A 90 17.48 18.05 -2.77
N GLU A 91 18.73 18.06 -2.32
CA GLU A 91 19.54 19.29 -2.16
C GLU A 91 18.83 20.41 -1.37
N GLY A 92 18.00 20.04 -0.38
CA GLY A 92 17.25 21.00 0.45
C GLY A 92 16.03 21.63 -0.24
N LYS A 93 15.58 21.11 -1.40
CA LYS A 93 14.35 21.54 -2.08
C LYS A 93 13.35 20.40 -2.16
N GLU A 94 12.07 20.72 -1.98
CA GLU A 94 10.97 19.80 -2.26
C GLU A 94 10.90 19.51 -3.77
N VAL A 95 10.87 18.22 -4.12
CA VAL A 95 10.92 17.75 -5.51
C VAL A 95 9.60 17.10 -5.94
N ASP A 96 8.96 16.37 -5.03
CA ASP A 96 7.67 15.72 -5.27
C ASP A 96 6.93 15.50 -3.96
N TYR A 97 5.63 15.26 -4.05
CA TYR A 97 4.78 14.95 -2.90
C TYR A 97 3.91 13.73 -3.19
N THR A 98 3.45 13.02 -2.16
CA THR A 98 2.50 11.93 -2.28
C THR A 98 1.66 11.86 -1.01
N PHE A 99 0.34 11.95 -1.17
CA PHE A 99 -0.57 11.77 -0.04
C PHE A 99 -0.74 10.29 0.28
N VAL A 100 -0.64 9.93 1.56
CA VAL A 100 -0.96 8.60 2.05
C VAL A 100 -2.30 8.64 2.76
N LEU A 101 -3.23 7.83 2.28
CA LEU A 101 -4.60 7.76 2.79
C LEU A 101 -4.88 6.39 3.41
N LEU A 102 -5.70 6.36 4.47
CA LEU A 102 -6.12 5.11 5.10
C LEU A 102 -7.34 4.54 4.36
N ASP A 103 -7.21 3.34 3.81
CA ASP A 103 -8.29 2.65 3.12
C ASP A 103 -9.30 2.07 4.11
N MET A 104 -10.49 2.65 4.11
CA MET A 104 -11.63 2.33 4.96
C MET A 104 -12.76 1.64 4.17
N SER A 105 -12.49 1.16 2.95
CA SER A 105 -13.50 0.54 2.07
C SER A 105 -14.27 -0.59 2.74
N ASP A 106 -13.59 -1.44 3.51
CA ASP A 106 -14.20 -2.58 4.20
C ASP A 106 -15.16 -2.20 5.34
N THR A 107 -15.10 -0.95 5.81
CA THR A 107 -15.94 -0.45 6.91
C THR A 107 -17.26 0.14 6.42
N ILE A 108 -17.36 0.45 5.12
CA ILE A 108 -18.57 1.01 4.52
C ILE A 108 -19.58 -0.11 4.28
N THR A 109 -20.59 -0.19 5.14
CA THR A 109 -21.64 -1.23 5.07
C THR A 109 -22.94 -0.74 4.44
N GLY A 110 -23.06 0.57 4.20
CA GLY A 110 -24.23 1.20 3.57
C GLY A 110 -24.16 1.21 2.03
N SER A 111 -25.21 1.77 1.42
CA SER A 111 -25.23 2.11 -0.01
C SER A 111 -25.04 3.63 -0.17
N PRO A 112 -23.80 4.14 -0.11
CA PRO A 112 -23.51 5.57 -0.17
C PRO A 112 -23.85 6.18 -1.53
N VAL A 113 -23.97 5.35 -2.58
CA VAL A 113 -24.32 5.75 -3.94
C VAL A 113 -25.79 5.44 -4.21
N SER A 114 -26.51 6.43 -4.73
CA SER A 114 -27.91 6.29 -5.19
C SER A 114 -28.03 6.88 -6.58
N CYS A 115 -28.48 6.07 -7.53
CA CYS A 115 -28.65 6.46 -8.94
C CYS A 115 -30.12 6.33 -9.37
N THR A 116 -30.55 7.24 -10.24
CA THR A 116 -31.90 7.30 -10.79
C THR A 116 -31.86 7.70 -12.26
N ALA A 117 -32.73 7.12 -13.07
CA ALA A 117 -32.90 7.48 -14.48
C ALA A 117 -34.36 7.85 -14.74
N GLU A 118 -34.62 8.93 -15.48
CA GLU A 118 -36.01 9.33 -15.78
C GLU A 118 -36.63 8.54 -16.93
N THR A 119 -35.81 7.92 -17.77
CA THR A 119 -36.21 7.37 -19.07
C THR A 119 -35.19 6.30 -19.50
N PHE A 120 -35.57 5.42 -20.42
CA PHE A 120 -34.70 4.39 -21.00
C PHE A 120 -33.85 4.91 -22.17
N ASN A 121 -34.03 6.16 -22.56
CA ASN A 121 -33.34 6.74 -23.71
C ASN A 121 -31.83 6.87 -23.45
N CYS A 122 -31.01 6.29 -24.33
CA CYS A 122 -29.55 6.34 -24.25
C CYS A 122 -28.96 7.75 -24.40
N THR A 123 -29.70 8.72 -24.96
CA THR A 123 -29.23 10.11 -24.99
C THR A 123 -29.43 10.83 -23.65
N SER A 124 -30.20 10.24 -22.74
CA SER A 124 -30.46 10.80 -21.42
C SER A 124 -29.39 10.37 -20.43
N THR A 125 -29.19 11.18 -19.40
CA THR A 125 -28.19 10.92 -18.38
C THR A 125 -28.80 10.24 -17.16
N VAL A 126 -28.10 9.27 -16.60
CA VAL A 126 -28.37 8.74 -15.27
C VAL A 126 -27.87 9.73 -14.24
N SER A 127 -28.72 10.12 -13.30
CA SER A 127 -28.36 11.00 -12.20
C SER A 127 -28.01 10.19 -10.97
N CYS A 128 -26.77 10.27 -10.52
CA CYS A 128 -26.27 9.63 -9.32
C CYS A 128 -25.94 10.66 -8.24
N SER A 129 -26.06 10.25 -6.99
CA SER A 129 -25.66 11.02 -5.82
C SER A 129 -24.83 10.12 -4.93
N MET A 130 -23.80 10.69 -4.30
CA MET A 130 -22.95 9.97 -3.36
C MET A 130 -22.78 10.80 -2.10
N SER A 131 -23.01 10.18 -0.94
CA SER A 131 -22.83 10.83 0.37
C SER A 131 -22.51 9.79 1.43
N GLU A 132 -21.51 10.08 2.27
CA GLU A 132 -21.13 9.25 3.41
C GLU A 132 -20.67 10.15 4.56
N LYS A 133 -20.94 9.76 5.81
CA LYS A 133 -20.62 10.61 6.96
C LYS A 133 -19.11 10.71 7.16
N GLY A 134 -18.62 11.93 7.35
CA GLY A 134 -17.19 12.19 7.58
C GLY A 134 -16.37 12.34 6.29
N TYR A 135 -16.98 12.16 5.12
CA TYR A 135 -16.34 12.36 3.82
C TYR A 135 -16.81 13.67 3.18
N ILE A 136 -15.91 14.35 2.47
CA ILE A 136 -16.12 15.74 2.02
C ILE A 136 -15.97 15.93 0.51
N ASP A 137 -15.17 15.10 -0.16
CA ASP A 137 -14.98 15.16 -1.61
C ASP A 137 -15.23 13.78 -2.21
N PHE A 138 -15.96 13.77 -3.31
CA PHE A 138 -16.57 12.57 -3.89
C PHE A 138 -16.34 12.56 -5.40
N ARG A 139 -15.97 11.39 -5.92
CA ARG A 139 -15.71 11.16 -7.33
C ARG A 139 -16.45 9.91 -7.79
N LEU A 140 -17.10 9.99 -8.94
CA LEU A 140 -17.77 8.85 -9.54
C LEU A 140 -17.18 8.62 -10.93
N ARG A 141 -16.82 7.37 -11.23
CA ARG A 141 -16.34 6.96 -12.56
C ARG A 141 -17.12 5.78 -13.07
N ASP A 142 -17.43 5.80 -14.36
CA ASP A 142 -17.97 4.64 -15.06
C ASP A 142 -16.82 3.67 -15.40
N GLU A 143 -16.94 2.41 -15.00
CA GLU A 143 -15.91 1.40 -15.23
C GLU A 143 -15.70 1.13 -16.73
N SER A 144 -16.73 1.29 -17.56
CA SER A 144 -16.67 1.00 -18.99
C SER A 144 -15.95 2.08 -19.81
N ASN A 145 -16.17 3.36 -19.46
CA ASN A 145 -15.64 4.50 -20.20
C ASN A 145 -14.47 5.19 -19.49
N ASN A 146 -14.17 4.79 -18.25
CA ASN A 146 -13.20 5.40 -17.34
C ASN A 146 -13.34 6.94 -17.23
N LEU A 147 -14.54 7.45 -17.52
CA LEU A 147 -14.83 8.88 -17.51
C LEU A 147 -15.08 9.31 -16.07
N LEU A 148 -14.25 10.22 -15.58
CA LEU A 148 -14.39 10.80 -14.25
C LEU A 148 -15.45 11.91 -14.28
N THR A 149 -16.56 11.69 -13.59
CA THR A 149 -17.61 12.69 -13.42
C THR A 149 -17.43 13.41 -12.10
N ARG A 150 -17.45 14.75 -12.14
CA ARG A 150 -17.47 15.59 -10.94
C ARG A 150 -18.90 15.99 -10.59
N PRO A 151 -19.22 16.14 -9.30
CA PRO A 151 -20.57 16.50 -8.91
C PRO A 151 -20.87 17.93 -9.37
N THR A 152 -22.00 18.13 -10.03
CA THR A 152 -22.61 19.44 -10.29
C THR A 152 -23.86 19.52 -9.42
N ASP A 153 -23.95 20.52 -8.55
CA ASP A 153 -25.04 20.66 -7.57
C ASP A 153 -25.28 19.40 -6.71
N GLY A 154 -24.20 18.71 -6.34
CA GLY A 154 -24.25 17.49 -5.52
C GLY A 154 -24.67 16.21 -6.28
N LYS A 155 -24.80 16.28 -7.62
CA LYS A 155 -25.17 15.13 -8.46
C LYS A 155 -24.16 14.85 -9.56
N PHE A 156 -23.97 13.58 -9.87
CA PHE A 156 -23.14 13.06 -10.94
C PHE A 156 -24.03 12.63 -12.10
N ASN A 157 -23.80 13.20 -13.29
CA ASN A 157 -24.54 12.81 -14.48
C ASN A 157 -23.69 11.85 -15.31
N LEU A 158 -24.20 10.64 -15.55
CA LEU A 158 -23.54 9.59 -16.30
C LEU A 158 -24.30 9.35 -17.61
N THR A 159 -23.57 9.23 -18.72
CA THR A 159 -24.14 8.81 -20.00
C THR A 159 -24.14 7.28 -20.08
N HIS A 160 -25.09 6.70 -20.80
CA HIS A 160 -25.15 5.26 -21.02
C HIS A 160 -25.48 4.95 -22.48
N THR A 161 -25.02 3.80 -22.97
CA THR A 161 -25.19 3.39 -24.37
C THR A 161 -26.15 2.20 -24.52
N THR A 162 -26.97 1.94 -23.49
CA THR A 162 -27.90 0.80 -23.52
C THR A 162 -28.97 1.01 -24.58
N ASN A 163 -29.31 -0.06 -25.31
CA ASN A 163 -30.41 -0.01 -26.26
C ASN A 163 -31.74 0.01 -25.47
N PRO A 164 -32.59 1.03 -25.63
CA PRO A 164 -33.84 1.13 -24.88
C PRO A 164 -34.74 -0.10 -25.04
N PHE A 165 -34.73 -0.73 -26.23
CA PHE A 165 -35.65 -1.79 -26.60
C PHE A 165 -35.14 -3.19 -26.24
N ALA A 166 -33.84 -3.33 -25.93
CA ALA A 166 -33.23 -4.61 -25.64
C ALA A 166 -33.16 -4.85 -24.12
N GLU A 167 -33.23 -6.12 -23.73
CA GLU A 167 -32.97 -6.48 -22.34
C GLU A 167 -31.48 -6.29 -22.01
N GLU A 168 -31.20 -5.57 -20.92
CA GLU A 168 -29.83 -5.35 -20.44
C GLU A 168 -29.22 -6.67 -19.97
N ALA A 169 -28.20 -7.14 -20.71
CA ALA A 169 -27.50 -8.39 -20.43
C ALA A 169 -26.51 -8.29 -19.26
N LYS A 170 -25.93 -7.11 -19.04
CA LYS A 170 -24.96 -6.84 -17.98
C LYS A 170 -25.31 -5.53 -17.26
N PRO A 171 -25.11 -5.46 -15.94
CA PRO A 171 -25.33 -4.23 -15.21
C PRO A 171 -24.23 -3.22 -15.53
N THR A 172 -24.58 -1.94 -15.46
CA THR A 172 -23.60 -0.86 -15.45
C THR A 172 -22.93 -0.83 -14.09
N VAL A 173 -21.60 -0.77 -14.07
CA VAL A 173 -20.79 -0.68 -12.84
C VAL A 173 -20.17 0.69 -12.75
N VAL A 174 -20.46 1.38 -11.65
CA VAL A 174 -19.87 2.67 -11.30
C VAL A 174 -19.00 2.52 -10.08
N ILE A 175 -17.86 3.21 -10.08
CA ILE A 175 -16.89 3.18 -9.00
C ILE A 175 -16.96 4.54 -8.30
N GLY A 176 -17.39 4.51 -7.04
CA GLY A 176 -17.43 5.67 -6.17
C GLY A 176 -16.17 5.71 -5.31
N GLU A 177 -15.51 6.87 -5.29
CA GLU A 177 -14.36 7.14 -4.44
C GLU A 177 -14.65 8.38 -3.60
N ALA A 178 -14.25 8.36 -2.33
CA ALA A 178 -14.35 9.54 -1.48
C ALA A 178 -13.15 9.69 -0.57
N VAL A 179 -12.88 10.93 -0.17
CA VAL A 179 -11.86 11.28 0.82
C VAL A 179 -12.45 12.11 1.96
N SER A 180 -11.88 11.93 3.15
CA SER A 180 -12.23 12.67 4.36
C SER A 180 -11.13 13.66 4.74
N VAL A 181 -11.49 14.62 5.61
CA VAL A 181 -10.54 15.54 6.25
C VAL A 181 -9.46 14.80 7.06
N LEU A 182 -9.79 13.60 7.56
CA LEU A 182 -8.90 12.76 8.37
C LEU A 182 -8.06 11.78 7.53
N ASN A 183 -7.83 12.09 6.25
CA ASN A 183 -7.06 11.26 5.31
C ASN A 183 -7.61 9.82 5.13
N ASN A 184 -8.85 9.54 5.51
CA ASN A 184 -9.50 8.29 5.14
C ASN A 184 -9.97 8.34 3.69
N TYR A 185 -9.82 7.21 3.01
CA TYR A 185 -10.26 6.96 1.66
C TYR A 185 -11.22 5.75 1.67
N PHE A 186 -12.23 5.76 0.81
CA PHE A 186 -12.91 4.52 0.46
C PHE A 186 -13.17 4.46 -1.03
N ARG A 187 -13.27 3.21 -1.51
CA ARG A 187 -13.67 2.86 -2.85
C ARG A 187 -14.79 1.84 -2.80
N ILE A 188 -15.86 2.10 -3.53
CA ILE A 188 -17.01 1.20 -3.63
C ILE A 188 -17.36 0.93 -5.09
N HIS A 189 -17.84 -0.28 -5.35
CA HIS A 189 -18.42 -0.68 -6.63
C HIS A 189 -19.94 -0.73 -6.47
N TYR A 190 -20.67 0.07 -7.25
CA TYR A 190 -22.12 0.07 -7.29
C TYR A 190 -22.57 -0.39 -8.68
N SER A 191 -23.36 -1.45 -8.73
CA SER A 191 -23.85 -2.03 -9.99
C SER A 191 -25.36 -1.92 -10.07
N PHE A 192 -25.88 -1.49 -11.22
CA PHE A 192 -27.31 -1.37 -11.47
C PHE A 192 -27.65 -1.68 -12.91
N TYR A 193 -28.88 -2.11 -13.15
CA TYR A 193 -29.50 -2.06 -14.47
C TYR A 193 -30.32 -0.79 -14.58
N ILE A 194 -30.39 -0.19 -15.76
CA ILE A 194 -31.19 1.02 -16.00
C ILE A 194 -32.64 0.74 -15.60
N ARG A 195 -33.21 -0.41 -15.98
CA ARG A 195 -34.58 -0.82 -15.63
C ARG A 195 -34.91 -0.82 -14.13
N ASP A 196 -33.91 -1.01 -13.26
CA ASP A 196 -34.10 -1.10 -11.81
C ASP A 196 -34.04 0.28 -11.13
N ILE A 197 -33.50 1.28 -11.81
CA ILE A 197 -33.32 2.64 -11.29
C ILE A 197 -34.24 3.67 -11.96
N ILE A 198 -35.17 3.22 -12.80
CA ILE A 198 -36.13 4.09 -13.47
C ILE A 198 -37.07 4.74 -12.46
N ARG A 199 -37.11 6.06 -12.49
CA ARG A 199 -38.04 6.92 -11.78
C ARG A 199 -38.58 7.94 -12.76
N PRO A 200 -39.75 7.68 -13.38
CA PRO A 200 -40.34 8.60 -14.34
C PRO A 200 -40.53 9.99 -13.71
N GLY A 201 -40.43 11.03 -14.54
CA GLY A 201 -40.77 12.39 -14.10
C GLY A 201 -42.23 12.53 -13.65
N CYS A 202 -42.62 13.74 -13.25
CA CYS A 202 -44.01 14.00 -12.86
C CYS A 202 -44.97 13.87 -14.05
N PRO A 203 -46.11 13.15 -13.90
CA PRO A 203 -47.11 13.07 -14.94
C PRO A 203 -47.71 14.45 -15.23
N ARG A 204 -48.13 14.65 -16.47
CA ARG A 204 -48.82 15.87 -16.89
C ARG A 204 -50.32 15.66 -16.69
N VAL A 205 -50.91 16.42 -15.78
CA VAL A 205 -52.29 16.26 -15.37
C VAL A 205 -53.08 17.51 -15.77
N SER A 206 -54.20 17.30 -16.47
CA SER A 206 -55.16 18.35 -16.82
C SER A 206 -56.57 17.93 -16.44
N VAL A 207 -57.36 18.87 -15.93
CA VAL A 207 -58.78 18.64 -15.63
C VAL A 207 -59.61 19.24 -16.77
N LEU A 208 -60.34 18.37 -17.46
CA LEU A 208 -61.25 18.75 -18.53
C LEU A 208 -62.67 18.81 -17.96
N LYS A 209 -63.29 19.99 -18.02
CA LYS A 209 -64.68 20.18 -17.60
C LYS A 209 -65.61 19.78 -18.75
N THR A 210 -66.18 18.59 -18.68
CA THR A 210 -67.15 18.12 -19.68
C THR A 210 -68.55 18.10 -19.06
N GLY A 211 -69.22 19.25 -19.12
CA GLY A 211 -70.59 19.40 -18.61
C GLY A 211 -70.68 19.24 -17.09
N SER A 212 -71.26 18.13 -16.62
CA SER A 212 -71.52 17.83 -15.20
C SER A 212 -70.50 16.87 -14.56
N VAL A 213 -69.48 16.42 -15.31
CA VAL A 213 -68.42 15.55 -14.82
C VAL A 213 -67.06 16.17 -15.12
N ASP A 214 -66.21 16.24 -14.10
CA ASP A 214 -64.80 16.60 -14.25
C ASP A 214 -64.03 15.35 -14.72
N MET A 215 -63.41 15.42 -15.90
CA MET A 215 -62.57 14.36 -16.45
C MET A 215 -61.10 14.69 -16.14
N LEU A 216 -60.39 13.74 -15.53
CA LEU A 216 -58.96 13.86 -15.28
C LEU A 216 -58.19 13.23 -16.46
N ASP A 217 -57.48 14.07 -17.21
CA ASP A 217 -56.56 13.62 -18.25
C ASP A 217 -55.14 13.53 -17.67
N VAL A 218 -54.58 12.32 -17.64
CA VAL A 218 -53.26 12.02 -17.08
C VAL A 218 -52.37 11.49 -18.19
N ASN A 219 -51.35 12.27 -18.53
CA ASN A 219 -50.40 11.94 -19.57
C ASN A 219 -49.02 11.65 -18.96
N PRO A 220 -48.23 10.74 -19.57
CA PRO A 220 -46.84 10.56 -19.20
C PRO A 220 -46.03 11.86 -19.24
N PRO A 221 -44.92 11.92 -18.47
CA PRO A 221 -43.95 13.00 -18.55
C PRO A 221 -43.46 13.18 -19.99
N ALA A 222 -43.18 14.42 -20.40
CA ALA A 222 -42.65 14.69 -21.73
C ALA A 222 -41.27 14.05 -21.99
N THR A 223 -40.52 13.76 -20.92
CA THR A 223 -39.22 13.09 -20.96
C THR A 223 -39.30 11.56 -21.07
N TRP A 224 -40.51 10.99 -20.96
CA TRP A 224 -40.69 9.54 -20.97
C TRP A 224 -40.41 8.92 -22.33
N THR A 225 -39.90 7.68 -22.33
CA THR A 225 -39.50 6.98 -23.56
C THR A 225 -40.70 6.67 -24.45
N LEU A 226 -40.52 6.88 -25.76
CA LEU A 226 -41.51 6.56 -26.80
C LEU A 226 -41.09 5.31 -27.60
N PRO A 227 -42.05 4.56 -28.18
CA PRO A 227 -43.49 4.80 -28.16
C PRO A 227 -44.16 4.32 -26.86
N LEU A 228 -45.25 4.99 -26.45
CA LEU A 228 -46.01 4.64 -25.24
C LEU A 228 -46.65 3.24 -25.30
N SER A 229 -46.85 2.70 -26.51
CA SER A 229 -47.31 1.32 -26.70
C SER A 229 -46.27 0.28 -26.23
N TYR A 230 -44.98 0.64 -26.26
CA TYR A 230 -43.89 -0.23 -25.82
C TYR A 230 -43.50 0.04 -24.36
N TYR A 231 -43.52 1.30 -23.92
CA TYR A 231 -43.24 1.71 -22.54
C TYR A 231 -44.49 2.25 -21.83
N PRO A 232 -45.49 1.40 -21.54
CA PRO A 232 -46.69 1.83 -20.85
C PRO A 232 -46.36 2.21 -19.39
N LEU A 233 -46.98 3.30 -18.92
CA LEU A 233 -46.98 3.67 -17.51
C LEU A 233 -48.34 3.35 -16.90
N GLN A 234 -48.32 2.82 -15.68
CA GLN A 234 -49.50 2.73 -14.85
C GLN A 234 -49.52 3.93 -13.90
N HIS A 235 -50.70 4.49 -13.69
CA HIS A 235 -50.90 5.63 -12.81
C HIS A 235 -51.70 5.20 -11.57
N GLU A 236 -51.26 5.69 -10.41
CA GLU A 236 -52.01 5.64 -9.16
C GLU A 236 -52.56 7.04 -8.91
N ILE A 237 -53.88 7.15 -8.73
CA ILE A 237 -54.58 8.43 -8.61
C ILE A 237 -55.19 8.51 -7.22
N GLU A 238 -54.80 9.53 -6.48
CA GLU A 238 -55.27 9.81 -5.13
C GLU A 238 -55.93 11.21 -5.11
N PHE A 239 -57.16 11.29 -4.63
CA PHE A 239 -57.87 12.55 -4.47
C PHE A 239 -57.85 12.97 -3.00
N GLN A 240 -57.43 14.21 -2.76
CA GLN A 240 -57.41 14.82 -1.44
C GLN A 240 -58.36 16.03 -1.42
N GLN A 241 -59.47 15.92 -0.68
CA GLN A 241 -60.33 17.06 -0.44
C GLN A 241 -59.71 17.94 0.65
N ARG A 242 -59.64 19.25 0.40
CA ARG A 242 -59.16 20.24 1.37
C ARG A 242 -60.26 21.27 1.62
N THR A 243 -60.53 21.54 2.88
CA THR A 243 -61.43 22.62 3.33
C THR A 243 -60.64 23.48 4.31
N ASP A 244 -60.47 24.78 4.02
CA ASP A 244 -59.72 25.74 4.84
C ASP A 244 -58.31 25.27 5.26
N GLY A 245 -57.59 24.64 4.33
CA GLY A 245 -56.22 24.15 4.56
C GLY A 245 -56.13 22.86 5.38
N LYS A 246 -57.25 22.34 5.91
CA LYS A 246 -57.33 21.04 6.57
C LYS A 246 -57.77 19.96 5.57
N ILE A 247 -57.08 18.83 5.60
CA ILE A 247 -57.35 17.68 4.74
C ILE A 247 -58.54 16.91 5.31
N SER A 248 -59.62 16.77 4.54
CA SER A 248 -60.85 16.06 4.90
C SER A 248 -60.99 14.79 4.05
N ASN A 249 -60.51 13.66 4.60
CA ASN A 249 -60.61 12.29 4.06
C ASN A 249 -60.02 12.00 2.66
N LEU A 250 -59.41 10.83 2.57
CA LEU A 250 -58.79 10.28 1.36
C LEU A 250 -59.73 9.27 0.72
N PHE A 251 -60.09 9.46 -0.55
CA PHE A 251 -60.95 8.53 -1.28
C PHE A 251 -60.19 7.89 -2.44
N LEU A 252 -60.03 6.56 -2.40
CA LEU A 252 -59.64 5.74 -3.55
C LEU A 252 -60.92 5.32 -4.28
N LEU A 253 -61.07 5.68 -5.55
CA LEU A 253 -62.23 5.25 -6.34
C LEU A 253 -61.96 3.87 -6.95
N THR A 254 -62.72 2.85 -6.52
CA THR A 254 -62.98 1.65 -7.31
C THR A 254 -64.21 1.87 -8.18
N ASN A 255 -64.06 1.66 -9.48
CA ASN A 255 -65.10 1.86 -10.51
C ASN A 255 -66.37 1.05 -10.20
N ASN A 256 -67.51 1.71 -10.03
CA ASN A 256 -68.82 1.07 -10.03
C ASN A 256 -69.88 2.01 -10.62
N ASN A 257 -70.34 1.69 -11.83
CA ASN A 257 -71.53 2.26 -12.44
C ASN A 257 -72.77 1.54 -11.90
N ASN A 258 -73.83 2.29 -11.55
CA ASN A 258 -75.18 2.05 -12.04
C ASN A 258 -76.19 3.08 -11.52
N ASN A 259 -77.10 3.48 -12.40
CA ASN A 259 -78.08 4.53 -12.20
C ASN A 259 -79.52 3.96 -12.26
N LYS A 260 -80.35 4.46 -11.34
CA LYS A 260 -81.83 4.66 -11.35
C LYS A 260 -82.86 3.51 -11.49
N ASN A 261 -83.66 3.46 -10.40
CA ASN A 261 -85.14 3.53 -10.29
C ASN A 261 -86.08 2.37 -10.70
N LYS A 262 -86.45 1.56 -9.69
CA LYS A 262 -87.73 1.59 -8.91
C LYS A 262 -89.07 1.46 -9.67
N THR A 263 -89.52 0.23 -9.89
CA THR A 263 -90.92 -0.24 -9.80
C THR A 263 -90.82 -1.77 -9.66
N GLU A 264 -91.07 -2.41 -8.52
CA GLU A 264 -92.32 -3.13 -8.26
C GLU A 264 -92.24 -3.72 -6.83
N LYS A 265 -93.10 -3.25 -5.93
CA LYS A 265 -92.97 -3.50 -4.48
C LYS A 265 -93.69 -4.76 -3.99
N LYS A 266 -93.88 -5.77 -4.85
CA LYS A 266 -94.55 -7.04 -4.45
C LYS A 266 -93.82 -8.32 -4.88
N ASN A 267 -93.03 -8.31 -5.96
CA ASN A 267 -92.01 -9.36 -6.24
C ASN A 267 -90.76 -9.21 -5.35
N LYS A 268 -90.57 -8.01 -4.79
CA LYS A 268 -89.40 -7.61 -3.99
C LYS A 268 -89.15 -8.44 -2.73
N LYS A 269 -90.16 -9.12 -2.16
CA LYS A 269 -89.99 -9.84 -0.88
C LYS A 269 -89.51 -11.28 -1.06
N GLU A 270 -89.98 -11.99 -2.10
CA GLU A 270 -89.47 -13.32 -2.45
C GLU A 270 -88.10 -13.23 -3.14
N GLU A 271 -87.91 -12.21 -3.98
CA GLU A 271 -86.61 -11.93 -4.61
C GLU A 271 -85.58 -11.45 -3.57
N GLU A 272 -85.95 -10.67 -2.55
CA GLU A 272 -85.06 -10.32 -1.42
C GLU A 272 -84.67 -11.54 -0.57
N GLU A 273 -85.56 -12.50 -0.31
CA GLU A 273 -85.21 -13.73 0.41
C GLU A 273 -84.30 -14.66 -0.41
N GLU A 274 -84.54 -14.79 -1.72
CA GLU A 274 -83.68 -15.58 -2.60
C GLU A 274 -82.31 -14.90 -2.84
N GLU A 275 -82.30 -13.56 -2.93
CA GLU A 275 -81.09 -12.75 -3.00
C GLU A 275 -80.32 -12.77 -1.67
N GLU A 276 -80.98 -12.78 -0.52
CA GLU A 276 -80.32 -12.92 0.79
C GLU A 276 -79.74 -14.34 0.96
N LYS A 277 -80.44 -15.39 0.50
CA LYS A 277 -79.88 -16.75 0.44
C LYS A 277 -78.70 -16.85 -0.53
N ARG A 278 -78.76 -16.21 -1.70
CA ARG A 278 -77.62 -16.14 -2.64
C ARG A 278 -76.45 -15.36 -2.04
N LYS A 279 -76.70 -14.24 -1.37
CA LYS A 279 -75.67 -13.43 -0.68
C LYS A 279 -75.02 -14.22 0.45
N LYS A 280 -75.79 -14.95 1.27
CA LYS A 280 -75.25 -15.85 2.30
C LYS A 280 -74.38 -16.95 1.70
N LYS A 281 -74.84 -17.58 0.60
CA LYS A 281 -74.08 -18.65 -0.08
C LYS A 281 -72.83 -18.13 -0.80
N GLU A 282 -72.87 -16.90 -1.31
CA GLU A 282 -71.72 -16.22 -1.91
C GLU A 282 -70.73 -15.74 -0.83
N GLU A 283 -71.20 -15.24 0.30
CA GLU A 283 -70.38 -14.87 1.45
C GLU A 283 -69.68 -16.10 2.05
N GLU A 284 -70.36 -17.23 2.14
CA GLU A 284 -69.78 -18.50 2.59
C GLU A 284 -68.72 -19.02 1.60
N LYS A 285 -68.98 -18.92 0.28
CA LYS A 285 -67.97 -19.20 -0.76
C LYS A 285 -66.77 -18.24 -0.68
N ARG A 286 -67.00 -16.95 -0.40
CA ARG A 286 -65.94 -15.94 -0.20
C ARG A 286 -65.13 -16.22 1.06
N LYS A 287 -65.75 -16.64 2.16
CA LYS A 287 -65.06 -17.08 3.39
C LYS A 287 -64.19 -18.30 3.11
N LYS A 288 -64.72 -19.32 2.45
CA LYS A 288 -63.96 -20.52 2.07
C LYS A 288 -62.78 -20.22 1.14
N LYS A 289 -62.97 -19.31 0.16
CA LYS A 289 -61.90 -18.86 -0.73
C LYS A 289 -60.82 -18.06 0.01
N LYS A 290 -61.20 -17.21 0.97
CA LYS A 290 -60.26 -16.49 1.85
C LYS A 290 -59.46 -17.44 2.74
N GLU A 291 -60.09 -18.44 3.34
CA GLU A 291 -59.40 -19.46 4.14
C GLU A 291 -58.41 -20.27 3.30
N GLU A 292 -58.79 -20.70 2.10
CA GLU A 292 -57.91 -21.43 1.19
C GLU A 292 -56.73 -20.58 0.70
N GLU A 293 -56.96 -19.28 0.47
CA GLU A 293 -55.92 -18.32 0.09
C GLU A 293 -54.97 -18.01 1.27
N GLU A 294 -55.49 -17.92 2.49
CA GLU A 294 -54.71 -17.78 3.72
C GLU A 294 -53.84 -19.02 3.98
N GLU A 295 -54.36 -20.23 3.77
CA GLU A 295 -53.60 -21.48 3.90
C GLU A 295 -52.48 -21.56 2.84
N LYS A 296 -52.76 -21.16 1.58
CA LYS A 296 -51.74 -21.07 0.52
C LYS A 296 -50.68 -20.01 0.86
N ARG A 297 -51.07 -18.89 1.48
CA ARG A 297 -50.14 -17.86 1.94
C ARG A 297 -49.25 -18.38 3.07
N LYS A 298 -49.79 -19.10 4.04
CA LYS A 298 -49.03 -19.73 5.14
C LYS A 298 -48.02 -20.77 4.59
N LYS A 299 -48.43 -21.62 3.64
CA LYS A 299 -47.52 -22.58 2.98
C LYS A 299 -46.39 -21.88 2.23
N LYS A 300 -46.68 -20.83 1.44
CA LYS A 300 -45.64 -20.04 0.74
C LYS A 300 -44.71 -19.32 1.71
N GLU A 301 -45.21 -18.84 2.84
CA GLU A 301 -44.38 -18.18 3.85
C GLU A 301 -43.46 -19.18 4.56
N GLU A 302 -43.95 -20.38 4.89
CA GLU A 302 -43.15 -21.45 5.48
C GLU A 302 -42.03 -21.92 4.51
N GLU A 303 -42.34 -22.06 3.22
CA GLU A 303 -41.37 -22.43 2.19
C GLU A 303 -40.29 -21.34 2.02
N LYS A 304 -40.68 -20.05 2.03
CA LYS A 304 -39.72 -18.92 2.05
C LYS A 304 -38.83 -18.95 3.29
N ARG A 305 -39.37 -19.29 4.46
CA ARG A 305 -38.58 -19.42 5.71
C ARG A 305 -37.59 -20.57 5.63
N LYS A 306 -37.96 -21.73 5.05
CA LYS A 306 -37.04 -22.86 4.83
C LYS A 306 -35.91 -22.49 3.88
N LYS A 307 -36.23 -21.87 2.73
CA LYS A 307 -35.23 -21.41 1.76
C LYS A 307 -34.25 -20.39 2.36
N LYS A 308 -34.76 -19.46 3.18
CA LYS A 308 -33.91 -18.49 3.87
C LYS A 308 -32.96 -19.15 4.89
N LYS A 309 -33.42 -20.18 5.60
CA LYS A 309 -32.58 -20.95 6.54
C LYS A 309 -31.49 -21.74 5.81
N GLU A 310 -31.80 -22.39 4.69
CA GLU A 310 -30.80 -23.09 3.87
C GLU A 310 -29.75 -22.13 3.32
N GLU A 311 -30.17 -20.97 2.80
CA GLU A 311 -29.25 -19.96 2.28
C GLU A 311 -28.33 -19.39 3.38
N GLU A 312 -28.86 -19.20 4.59
CA GLU A 312 -28.08 -18.75 5.76
C GLU A 312 -27.08 -19.82 6.22
N GLU A 313 -27.46 -21.10 6.21
CA GLU A 313 -26.57 -22.21 6.53
C GLU A 313 -25.45 -22.36 5.49
N GLU A 314 -25.75 -22.20 4.20
CA GLU A 314 -24.75 -22.24 3.13
C GLU A 314 -23.75 -21.07 3.24
N LYS A 315 -24.23 -19.85 3.54
CA LYS A 315 -23.38 -18.69 3.81
C LYS A 315 -22.47 -18.93 5.02
N ARG A 316 -22.99 -19.57 6.07
CA ARG A 316 -22.19 -19.92 7.25
C ARG A 316 -21.09 -20.94 6.92
N LYS A 317 -21.39 -21.97 6.11
CA LYS A 317 -20.40 -22.97 5.65
C LYS A 317 -19.30 -22.32 4.81
N LYS A 318 -19.66 -21.45 3.85
CA LYS A 318 -18.70 -20.69 3.03
C LYS A 318 -17.78 -19.83 3.90
N LYS A 319 -18.33 -19.10 4.88
CA LYS A 319 -17.55 -18.25 5.80
C LYS A 319 -16.61 -19.06 6.70
N GLU A 320 -17.02 -20.27 7.11
CA GLU A 320 -16.15 -21.16 7.90
C GLU A 320 -15.02 -21.75 7.05
N GLU A 321 -15.29 -22.15 5.82
CA GLU A 321 -14.27 -22.66 4.89
C GLU A 321 -13.23 -21.58 4.55
N GLU A 322 -13.67 -20.35 4.30
CA GLU A 322 -12.80 -19.20 4.03
C GLU A 322 -11.88 -18.89 5.22
N LYS A 323 -12.43 -18.91 6.45
CA LYS A 323 -11.61 -18.78 7.68
C LYS A 323 -10.57 -19.88 7.81
N ARG A 324 -10.90 -21.13 7.44
CA ARG A 324 -9.93 -22.25 7.46
C ARG A 324 -8.83 -22.07 6.41
N LYS A 325 -9.15 -21.56 5.22
CA LYS A 325 -8.15 -21.25 4.17
C LYS A 325 -7.20 -20.15 4.64
N LYS A 326 -7.72 -19.03 5.15
CA LYS A 326 -6.92 -17.92 5.67
C LYS A 326 -5.97 -18.36 6.80
N LYS A 327 -6.45 -19.22 7.71
CA LYS A 327 -5.62 -19.76 8.80
C LYS A 327 -4.48 -20.66 8.28
N LYS A 328 -4.72 -21.46 7.24
CA LYS A 328 -3.69 -22.30 6.61
C LYS A 328 -2.63 -21.46 5.90
N GLU A 329 -3.04 -20.43 5.16
CA GLU A 329 -2.11 -19.52 4.48
C GLU A 329 -1.23 -18.76 5.48
N GLU A 330 -1.81 -18.25 6.57
CA GLU A 330 -1.06 -17.56 7.63
C GLU A 330 -0.05 -18.49 8.32
N GLU A 331 -0.39 -19.76 8.51
CA GLU A 331 0.51 -20.76 9.09
C GLU A 331 1.66 -21.14 8.14
N GLU A 332 1.38 -21.21 6.83
CA GLU A 332 2.39 -21.46 5.80
C GLU A 332 3.36 -20.28 5.67
N GLU A 333 2.87 -19.04 5.69
CA GLU A 333 3.70 -17.84 5.65
C GLU A 333 4.63 -17.75 6.87
N LYS A 334 4.12 -18.06 8.07
CA LYS A 334 4.93 -18.14 9.29
C LYS A 334 6.03 -19.21 9.20
N ARG A 335 5.75 -20.35 8.54
CA ARG A 335 6.77 -21.37 8.29
C ARG A 335 7.85 -20.87 7.32
N LYS A 336 7.46 -20.22 6.22
CA LYS A 336 8.41 -19.64 5.24
C LYS A 336 9.32 -18.59 5.88
N LYS A 337 8.76 -17.67 6.68
CA LYS A 337 9.53 -16.67 7.43
C LYS A 337 10.55 -17.32 8.39
N LYS A 338 10.15 -18.34 9.16
CA LYS A 338 11.06 -19.08 10.05
C LYS A 338 12.18 -19.81 9.31
N GLU A 339 11.89 -20.35 8.12
CA GLU A 339 12.91 -21.04 7.31
C GLU A 339 13.90 -20.04 6.70
N GLU A 340 13.43 -18.89 6.23
CA GLU A 340 14.29 -17.83 5.70
C GLU A 340 15.22 -17.25 6.77
N GLU A 341 14.71 -17.02 7.98
CA GLU A 341 15.51 -16.53 9.12
C GLU A 341 16.61 -17.52 9.50
N LYS A 342 16.31 -18.83 9.52
CA LYS A 342 17.32 -19.89 9.73
C LYS A 342 18.39 -19.90 8.64
N ARG A 343 18.02 -19.66 7.37
CA ARG A 343 18.98 -19.59 6.26
C ARG A 343 19.88 -18.36 6.37
N LYS A 344 19.36 -17.20 6.80
CA LYS A 344 20.15 -15.98 7.03
C LYS A 344 21.18 -16.19 8.14
N LYS A 345 20.77 -16.70 9.31
CA LYS A 345 21.67 -17.02 10.43
C LYS A 345 22.79 -17.98 10.02
N LYS A 346 22.46 -19.02 9.24
CA LYS A 346 23.47 -19.98 8.75
C LYS A 346 24.49 -19.34 7.80
N LYS A 347 24.05 -18.42 6.94
CA LYS A 347 24.96 -17.67 6.04
C LYS A 347 25.89 -16.73 6.81
N GLU A 348 25.37 -16.00 7.79
CA GLU A 348 26.18 -15.13 8.65
C GLU A 348 27.24 -15.92 9.42
N GLU A 349 26.86 -17.06 10.02
CA GLU A 349 27.79 -17.91 10.76
C GLU A 349 28.87 -18.53 9.84
N GLU A 350 28.53 -18.84 8.58
CA GLU A 350 29.51 -19.32 7.60
C GLU A 350 30.46 -18.20 7.13
N GLU A 351 29.96 -16.98 6.96
CA GLU A 351 30.77 -15.82 6.60
C GLU A 351 31.75 -15.43 7.71
N GLU A 352 31.31 -15.46 8.97
CA GLU A 352 32.16 -15.22 10.14
C GLU A 352 33.29 -16.25 10.24
N LYS A 353 32.97 -17.55 10.05
CA LYS A 353 33.98 -18.62 9.98
C LYS A 353 35.00 -18.40 8.86
N ARG A 354 34.56 -17.93 7.69
CA ARG A 354 35.46 -17.60 6.56
C ARG A 354 36.36 -16.40 6.87
N LYS A 355 35.84 -15.36 7.54
CA LYS A 355 36.65 -14.19 7.96
C LYS A 355 37.72 -14.61 8.96
N LYS A 356 37.36 -15.39 9.98
CA LYS A 356 38.30 -15.88 11.00
C LYS A 356 39.40 -16.74 10.40
N LYS A 357 39.06 -17.65 9.48
CA LYS A 357 40.04 -18.49 8.79
C LYS A 357 41.01 -17.67 7.92
N LYS A 358 40.53 -16.61 7.26
CA LYS A 358 41.39 -15.69 6.49
C LYS A 358 42.35 -14.91 7.38
N GLU A 359 41.91 -14.44 8.54
CA GLU A 359 42.78 -13.76 9.51
C GLU A 359 43.86 -14.71 10.05
N GLU A 360 43.50 -15.94 10.43
CA GLU A 360 44.46 -16.96 10.89
C GLU A 360 45.52 -17.27 9.82
N GLU A 361 45.11 -17.46 8.56
CA GLU A 361 46.06 -17.68 7.44
C GLU A 361 46.96 -16.46 7.18
N GLU A 362 46.45 -15.23 7.32
CA GLU A 362 47.27 -14.03 7.17
C GLU A 362 48.29 -13.88 8.32
N GLU A 363 47.89 -14.18 9.55
CA GLU A 363 48.77 -14.12 10.71
C GLU A 363 49.89 -15.17 10.60
N GLU A 364 49.57 -16.39 10.16
CA GLU A 364 50.56 -17.44 9.93
C GLU A 364 51.57 -17.04 8.85
N LYS A 365 51.11 -16.44 7.74
CA LYS A 365 51.98 -15.90 6.67
C LYS A 365 52.90 -14.81 7.21
N ARG A 366 52.39 -13.91 8.07
CA ARG A 366 53.21 -12.85 8.71
C ARG A 366 54.27 -13.44 9.63
N LYS A 367 53.94 -14.49 10.41
CA LYS A 367 54.90 -15.19 11.28
C LYS A 367 56.02 -15.86 10.46
N LYS A 368 55.67 -16.63 9.43
CA LYS A 368 56.67 -17.26 8.53
C LYS A 368 57.59 -16.23 7.87
N LYS A 369 57.04 -15.11 7.39
CA LYS A 369 57.84 -14.04 6.77
C LYS A 369 58.82 -13.41 7.76
N LYS A 370 58.43 -13.21 9.02
CA LYS A 370 59.32 -12.71 10.09
C LYS A 370 60.45 -13.70 10.40
N GLU A 371 60.13 -14.99 10.53
CA GLU A 371 61.14 -16.03 10.79
C GLU A 371 62.16 -16.13 9.65
N GLU A 372 61.69 -16.12 8.40
CA GLU A 372 62.56 -16.19 7.22
C GLU A 372 63.49 -14.96 7.11
N GLU A 373 62.99 -13.76 7.45
CA GLU A 373 63.80 -12.54 7.48
C GLU A 373 64.85 -12.58 8.61
N GLU A 374 64.49 -13.10 9.78
CA GLU A 374 65.41 -13.25 10.91
C GLU A 374 66.52 -14.28 10.60
N GLU A 375 66.17 -15.39 9.95
CA GLU A 375 67.14 -16.40 9.52
C GLU A 375 68.12 -15.84 8.47
N LYS A 376 67.61 -15.07 7.50
CA LYS A 376 68.45 -14.35 6.52
C LYS A 376 69.41 -13.38 7.20
N ARG A 377 68.95 -12.64 8.23
CA ARG A 377 69.83 -11.75 9.02
C ARG A 377 70.90 -12.52 9.78
N LYS A 378 70.56 -13.66 10.39
CA LYS A 378 71.53 -14.53 11.10
C LYS A 378 72.58 -15.09 10.13
N LYS A 379 72.17 -15.55 8.95
CA LYS A 379 73.08 -16.05 7.91
C LYS A 379 74.03 -14.95 7.42
N LYS A 380 73.52 -13.75 7.15
CA LYS A 380 74.33 -12.58 6.74
C LYS A 380 75.36 -12.19 7.81
N LYS A 381 74.97 -12.20 9.10
CA LYS A 381 75.91 -11.95 10.21
C LYS A 381 77.03 -12.99 10.28
N LYS A 382 76.70 -14.28 10.16
CA LYS A 382 77.71 -15.37 10.14
C LYS A 382 78.69 -15.22 8.98
N GLU A 383 78.19 -14.89 7.79
CA GLU A 383 79.02 -14.73 6.60
C GLU A 383 79.95 -13.49 6.71
N GLU A 384 79.47 -12.40 7.30
CA GLU A 384 80.29 -11.21 7.56
C GLU A 384 81.38 -11.48 8.62
N GLU A 385 81.07 -12.26 9.64
CA GLU A 385 82.02 -12.67 10.68
C GLU A 385 83.13 -13.57 10.10
N GLU A 386 82.79 -14.53 9.23
CA GLU A 386 83.79 -15.34 8.53
C GLU A 386 84.69 -14.50 7.62
N LYS A 387 84.13 -13.53 6.88
CA LYS A 387 84.91 -12.60 6.05
C LYS A 387 85.90 -11.80 6.90
N ARG A 388 85.49 -11.33 8.09
CA ARG A 388 86.40 -10.64 9.03
C ARG A 388 87.50 -11.56 9.56
N LYS A 389 87.20 -12.82 9.88
CA LYS A 389 88.20 -13.81 10.32
C LYS A 389 89.22 -14.12 9.22
N LYS A 390 88.76 -14.26 7.96
CA LYS A 390 89.64 -14.48 6.81
C LYS A 390 90.58 -13.29 6.58
N LYS A 391 90.04 -12.08 6.60
CA LYS A 391 90.83 -10.85 6.44
C LYS A 391 91.90 -10.69 7.53
N LYS A 392 91.57 -11.02 8.79
CA LYS A 392 92.55 -11.03 9.89
C LYS A 392 93.68 -12.04 9.68
N LYS A 393 93.38 -13.24 9.17
CA LYS A 393 94.39 -14.25 8.85
C LYS A 393 95.31 -13.81 7.72
N GLU A 394 94.75 -13.20 6.67
CA GLU A 394 95.53 -12.66 5.54
C GLU A 394 96.48 -11.53 6.00
N GLU A 395 96.01 -10.61 6.85
CA GLU A 395 96.86 -9.54 7.44
C GLU A 395 97.98 -10.09 8.34
N GLU A 396 97.73 -11.14 9.12
CA GLU A 396 98.77 -11.82 9.91
C GLU A 396 99.82 -12.50 9.03
N GLU A 397 99.40 -13.15 7.94
CA GLU A 397 100.32 -13.80 7.01
C GLU A 397 101.21 -12.79 6.28
N GLU A 398 100.65 -11.65 5.88
CA GLU A 398 101.43 -10.57 5.25
C GLU A 398 102.47 -9.99 6.22
N LYS A 399 102.11 -9.79 7.50
CA LYS A 399 103.06 -9.37 8.54
C LYS A 399 104.18 -10.39 8.74
N ARG A 400 103.88 -11.69 8.72
CA ARG A 400 104.90 -12.75 8.80
C ARG A 400 105.86 -12.69 7.61
N LYS A 401 105.33 -12.53 6.39
CA LYS A 401 106.15 -12.41 5.16
C LYS A 401 107.07 -11.20 5.21
N LYS A 402 106.57 -10.03 5.64
CA LYS A 402 107.39 -8.82 5.84
C LYS A 402 108.51 -9.02 6.87
N ASN A 403 108.21 -9.64 8.01
CA ASN A 403 109.22 -9.94 9.03
C ASN A 403 110.27 -10.95 8.54
N GLU A 404 109.88 -11.94 7.74
CA GLU A 404 110.82 -12.91 7.16
C GLU A 404 111.74 -12.25 6.12
N GLU A 405 111.20 -11.37 5.28
CA GLU A 405 111.97 -10.60 4.30
C GLU A 405 112.98 -9.66 4.97
N GLU A 406 112.58 -9.00 6.06
CA GLU A 406 113.48 -8.13 6.84
C GLU A 406 114.62 -8.92 7.49
N LYS A 407 114.35 -10.13 8.00
CA LYS A 407 115.38 -11.06 8.50
C LYS A 407 116.35 -11.50 7.40
N ARG A 408 115.86 -11.74 6.17
CA ARG A 408 116.73 -12.07 5.02
C ARG A 408 117.61 -10.88 4.61
N LYS A 409 117.09 -9.65 4.64
CA LYS A 409 117.88 -8.43 4.38
C LYS A 409 118.99 -8.25 5.41
N LYS A 410 118.69 -8.37 6.71
CA LYS A 410 119.69 -8.33 7.79
C LYS A 410 120.79 -9.39 7.61
N LYS A 411 120.43 -10.64 7.26
CA LYS A 411 121.41 -11.69 6.96
C LYS A 411 122.33 -11.35 5.78
N LYS A 412 121.78 -10.78 4.69
CA LYS A 412 122.59 -10.36 3.53
C LYS A 412 123.54 -9.22 3.88
N GLU A 413 123.07 -8.25 4.66
CA GLU A 413 123.88 -7.11 5.11
C GLU A 413 125.03 -7.55 6.04
N GLU A 414 124.78 -8.54 6.89
CA GLU A 414 125.78 -9.16 7.76
C GLU A 414 126.81 -9.98 6.97
N GLU A 415 126.37 -10.68 5.90
CA GLU A 415 127.26 -11.41 4.99
C GLU A 415 128.14 -10.47 4.15
N GLU A 416 127.61 -9.34 3.67
CA GLU A 416 128.40 -8.31 2.99
C GLU A 416 129.44 -7.67 3.91
N LYS A 417 129.08 -7.37 5.16
CA LYS A 417 130.05 -6.89 6.17
C LYS A 417 131.17 -7.89 6.41
N ARG A 418 130.87 -9.20 6.45
CA ARG A 418 131.91 -10.25 6.54
C ARG A 418 132.82 -10.25 5.32
N LYS A 419 132.29 -10.20 4.10
CA LYS A 419 133.08 -10.15 2.86
C LYS A 419 133.98 -8.93 2.81
N LYS A 420 133.47 -7.76 3.22
CA LYS A 420 134.23 -6.50 3.25
C LYS A 420 135.38 -6.56 4.27
N ASN A 421 135.14 -7.11 5.46
CA ASN A 421 136.20 -7.34 6.45
C ASN A 421 137.24 -8.36 5.96
N GLU A 422 136.83 -9.39 5.21
CA GLU A 422 137.74 -10.38 4.64
C GLU A 422 138.59 -9.81 3.50
N GLU A 423 138.01 -8.94 2.67
CA GLU A 423 138.71 -8.19 1.63
C GLU A 423 139.69 -7.17 2.22
N GLU A 424 139.32 -6.49 3.30
CA GLU A 424 140.20 -5.57 4.02
C GLU A 424 141.37 -6.30 4.69
N LYS A 425 141.13 -7.49 5.25
CA LYS A 425 142.20 -8.40 5.71
C LYS A 425 143.13 -8.83 4.58
N ARG A 426 142.60 -9.12 3.37
CA ARG A 426 143.43 -9.43 2.19
C ARG A 426 144.25 -8.24 1.71
N LYS A 427 143.73 -7.00 1.79
CA LYS A 427 144.48 -5.79 1.46
C LYS A 427 145.62 -5.53 2.44
N LYS A 428 145.37 -5.63 3.76
CA LYS A 428 146.43 -5.53 4.78
C LYS A 428 147.53 -6.59 4.59
N LYS A 429 147.14 -7.82 4.21
CA LYS A 429 148.10 -8.90 3.94
C LYS A 429 148.95 -8.66 2.68
N LYS A 430 148.41 -7.93 1.68
CA LYS A 430 149.15 -7.50 0.49
C LYS A 430 150.07 -6.30 0.78
N GLU A 431 149.63 -5.35 1.60
CA GLU A 431 150.47 -4.23 2.06
C GLU A 431 151.64 -4.73 2.92
N GLU A 432 151.43 -5.71 3.82
CA GLU A 432 152.51 -6.38 4.58
C GLU A 432 153.47 -7.18 3.68
N GLU A 433 153.04 -7.68 2.52
CA GLU A 433 153.91 -8.36 1.55
C GLU A 433 154.71 -7.36 0.68
N GLU A 434 154.16 -6.18 0.38
CA GLU A 434 154.88 -5.11 -0.33
C GLU A 434 155.92 -4.42 0.56
N GLU A 435 155.66 -4.26 1.86
CA GLU A 435 156.59 -3.65 2.81
C GLU A 435 157.79 -4.56 3.15
N LYS A 436 157.72 -5.86 2.84
CA LYS A 436 158.84 -6.82 2.98
C LYS A 436 159.72 -6.94 1.73
N ARG A 437 159.41 -6.20 0.65
CA ARG A 437 160.14 -6.25 -0.65
C ARG A 437 160.84 -4.94 -1.04
N LYS A 438 160.90 -3.95 -0.15
CA LYS A 438 161.72 -2.74 -0.24
C LYS A 438 162.43 -2.53 1.08
#